data_AF-A0A8H5LC26-F1
#
_entry.id   AF-A0A8H5LC26-F1
#
_cell.length_a   1.000
_cell.length_b   1.000
_cell.length_c   1.000
_cell.angle_alpha   90.00
_cell.angle_beta   90.00
_cell.angle_gamma   90.00
#
_symmetry.space_group_name_H-M   'P 1'
#
loop_
_entity.id
_entity.type
_entity.pdbx_description
1 polymer ?
#
loop_
_entity_poly.entity_id
_entity_poly.type
_entity_poly.pdbx_seq_one_letter_code
_entity_poly.pdbx_strand_id
1 'polypeptide(L)'
;MNLLCQAALSAPGACRQATPNRVTTAECLGYGKVFVWTQGIDSHGNVNPPPGRRLPDESDASTSVSPTGHQQGQGQHDRARPQPQPDYSDQHPLARLVQQAQQAAQEAEEMDQQQQQQSRHQQPTPPDSEGSPSRDPSIPWPSPAALTDPLFQDLDRTSRYYLAHFNERVCKDLVVRDTPENPFRELIPLTRKHPLLLQILVATSAIHWSNIFRRVTEIPAGLTNPAGYLSLLRSKDLVTRQALIDALTAKQKAMSHMREVLDTLDPAGSEVALAAMHFFIKFDLIDLDKSDNQSWRAHLEGATSIMALLNPDSNPDASSRMLRDRVITDSFIYNILGSTLTSGGLAARVARQAFQFLPVMKRVELTSYLSCPPEILNIILSASELSHEVPWTDQSLGAADKAIALIDEALAVDIPAWADYLRQHNLVQDLESRVCLAAAHRSAACLYILQALPLVRSVRSIDTDFLLEDVLRNLAAIDENDPYFKASSWPTFVAGAETRDPEKRTWTLARLLSIWQICPWGYLFTAIEMLKATWAMQDSRGSDNVNWLHDLRGMGFENLIV
;
A
#
# COMPACT_ATOMS: atom_id res chain seq x y z
N MET A 1 18.17 37.42 -53.38
CA MET A 1 19.15 36.37 -53.02
C MET A 1 18.59 35.68 -51.79
N ASN A 2 18.18 34.43 -51.95
CA ASN A 2 17.41 33.62 -51.00
C ASN A 2 18.19 33.34 -49.71
N LEU A 3 17.49 33.21 -48.56
CA LEU A 3 17.34 31.93 -47.87
C LEU A 3 16.42 32.03 -46.64
N LEU A 4 15.70 30.93 -46.43
CA LEU A 4 14.61 30.70 -45.48
C LEU A 4 15.05 30.73 -44.01
N CYS A 5 14.14 31.15 -43.14
CA CYS A 5 14.19 30.92 -41.70
C CYS A 5 13.23 29.75 -41.37
N GLN A 6 13.78 28.64 -40.88
CA GLN A 6 13.03 27.49 -40.35
C GLN A 6 13.51 27.23 -38.91
N ALA A 7 12.53 27.12 -38.02
CA ALA A 7 12.69 26.88 -36.59
C ALA A 7 13.23 25.48 -36.28
N ALA A 8 14.10 25.39 -35.28
CA ALA A 8 14.49 24.15 -34.61
C ALA A 8 14.53 24.36 -33.09
N LEU A 9 14.04 23.33 -32.40
CA LEU A 9 13.57 23.29 -31.02
C LEU A 9 14.64 23.43 -29.95
N SER A 10 14.20 24.09 -28.87
CA SER A 10 14.90 24.35 -27.63
C SER A 10 14.75 23.18 -26.64
N ALA A 11 15.86 22.76 -26.03
CA ALA A 11 15.90 22.24 -24.66
C ALA A 11 16.65 23.28 -23.82
N PRO A 12 16.23 23.60 -22.58
CA PRO A 12 17.10 23.23 -21.47
C PRO A 12 16.40 23.00 -20.12
N GLY A 13 16.91 22.01 -19.39
CA GLY A 13 16.70 21.81 -17.96
C GLY A 13 17.87 21.02 -17.38
N ALA A 14 19.10 21.46 -17.69
CA ALA A 14 20.33 20.79 -17.26
C ALA A 14 20.81 21.37 -15.91
N CYS A 15 20.90 20.49 -14.91
CA CYS A 15 21.59 20.76 -13.66
C CYS A 15 23.09 20.95 -13.95
N ARG A 16 23.59 22.19 -13.89
CA ARG A 16 25.03 22.49 -13.99
C ARG A 16 25.65 22.38 -12.60
N GLN A 17 26.40 21.30 -12.35
CA GLN A 17 27.69 21.31 -11.65
C GLN A 17 28.25 19.87 -11.61
N ALA A 18 29.13 19.56 -12.56
CA ALA A 18 30.04 18.43 -12.47
C ALA A 18 31.46 18.97 -12.62
N THR A 19 32.17 19.10 -11.51
CA THR A 19 33.64 19.17 -11.51
C THR A 19 34.19 17.78 -11.21
N PRO A 20 35.30 17.33 -11.84
CA PRO A 20 35.65 15.91 -11.90
C PRO A 20 36.19 15.30 -10.60
N ASN A 21 36.19 16.02 -9.47
CA ASN A 21 36.79 15.56 -8.22
C ASN A 21 36.00 16.04 -6.99
N ARG A 22 34.82 15.45 -6.74
CA ARG A 22 34.19 15.38 -5.41
C ARG A 22 33.01 14.42 -5.47
N VAL A 23 33.02 13.39 -4.62
CA VAL A 23 31.82 12.61 -4.30
C VAL A 23 30.91 13.54 -3.51
N THR A 24 29.87 14.09 -4.14
CA THR A 24 28.80 14.79 -3.44
C THR A 24 27.72 13.78 -3.10
N THR A 25 27.64 13.39 -1.83
CA THR A 25 26.44 12.84 -1.22
C THR A 25 25.39 13.95 -1.17
N ALA A 26 24.61 14.09 -2.24
CA ALA A 26 23.45 14.96 -2.25
C ALA A 26 22.23 14.17 -1.77
N GLU A 27 21.64 14.59 -0.66
CA GLU A 27 20.36 14.09 -0.17
C GLU A 27 19.25 14.44 -1.16
N CYS A 28 18.50 13.43 -1.59
CA CYS A 28 17.27 13.62 -2.36
C CYS A 28 16.16 13.93 -1.36
N LEU A 29 15.73 15.19 -1.29
CA LEU A 29 14.68 15.64 -0.38
C LEU A 29 13.37 14.89 -0.66
N GLY A 30 13.01 13.97 0.24
CA GLY A 30 11.70 13.30 0.29
C GLY A 30 11.72 11.81 0.63
N TYR A 31 12.86 11.12 0.50
CA TYR A 31 12.95 9.69 0.82
C TYR A 31 14.34 9.41 1.41
N GLY A 32 14.39 8.91 2.64
CA GLY A 32 15.63 8.56 3.36
C GLY A 32 16.40 7.36 2.79
N LYS A 33 16.41 7.18 1.46
CA LYS A 33 17.23 6.17 0.77
C LYS A 33 18.20 6.87 -0.17
N VAL A 34 19.48 6.67 0.09
CA VAL A 34 20.56 7.02 -0.84
C VAL A 34 20.66 5.88 -1.87
N PHE A 35 20.24 6.15 -3.10
CA PHE A 35 20.55 5.25 -4.22
C PHE A 35 22.00 5.50 -4.65
N VAL A 36 22.90 4.61 -4.24
CA VAL A 36 24.28 4.59 -4.75
C VAL A 36 24.31 3.73 -6.01
N TRP A 37 24.54 4.34 -7.16
CA TRP A 37 24.85 3.61 -8.39
C TRP A 37 26.24 2.98 -8.24
N THR A 38 26.32 1.68 -7.94
CA THR A 38 27.61 1.04 -7.65
C THR A 38 28.33 0.45 -8.85
N GLN A 39 27.76 0.44 -10.07
CA GLN A 39 28.47 0.01 -11.28
C GLN A 39 27.73 0.48 -12.55
N GLY A 40 28.43 1.20 -13.42
CA GLY A 40 27.93 1.54 -14.74
C GLY A 40 28.05 0.33 -15.68
N ILE A 41 26.98 0.01 -16.39
CA ILE A 41 26.93 -1.02 -17.44
C ILE A 41 27.07 -0.31 -18.79
N ASP A 42 27.92 -0.83 -19.67
CA ASP A 42 28.10 -0.25 -21.01
C ASP A 42 26.95 -0.64 -21.97
N SER A 43 26.96 -0.04 -23.17
CA SER A 43 25.95 -0.29 -24.22
C SER A 43 25.91 -1.73 -24.74
N HIS A 44 26.80 -2.60 -24.27
CA HIS A 44 26.88 -4.01 -24.63
C HIS A 44 26.55 -4.94 -23.45
N GLY A 45 26.10 -4.38 -22.31
CA GLY A 45 25.66 -5.17 -21.16
C GLY A 45 26.79 -5.62 -20.24
N ASN A 46 28.00 -5.12 -20.41
CA ASN A 46 29.14 -5.50 -19.58
C ASN A 46 29.32 -4.56 -18.38
N VAL A 47 29.64 -5.16 -17.23
CA VAL A 47 29.89 -4.43 -15.98
C VAL A 47 31.27 -3.79 -16.01
N ASN A 48 31.36 -2.47 -15.81
CA ASN A 48 32.66 -1.80 -15.73
C ASN A 48 33.42 -2.19 -14.44
N PRO A 49 34.74 -2.42 -14.51
CA PRO A 49 35.54 -2.73 -13.33
C PRO A 49 35.63 -1.53 -12.37
N PRO A 50 35.75 -1.75 -11.05
CA PRO A 50 35.82 -0.67 -10.06
C PRO A 50 37.13 0.12 -10.18
N PRO A 51 37.15 1.43 -9.89
CA PRO A 51 38.37 2.22 -9.90
C PRO A 51 39.30 1.81 -8.75
N GLY A 52 40.55 1.50 -9.09
CA GLY A 52 41.59 1.15 -8.11
C GLY A 52 41.94 2.32 -7.18
N ARG A 53 41.92 2.08 -5.87
CA ARG A 53 42.42 3.02 -4.85
C ARG A 53 43.90 3.31 -5.08
N ARG A 54 44.27 4.57 -5.36
CA ARG A 54 45.63 5.08 -5.10
C ARG A 54 45.67 5.67 -3.69
N LEU A 55 46.60 5.19 -2.88
CA LEU A 55 46.97 5.81 -1.59
C LEU A 55 47.70 7.14 -1.87
N PRO A 56 47.49 8.20 -1.06
CA PRO A 56 48.21 9.45 -1.23
C PRO A 56 49.60 9.35 -0.61
N ASP A 57 50.62 9.64 -1.42
CA ASP A 57 52.00 9.85 -1.00
C ASP A 57 52.09 11.28 -0.43
N GLU A 58 52.58 11.40 0.81
CA GLU A 58 52.84 12.68 1.46
C GLU A 58 54.16 13.27 0.96
N SER A 59 54.18 14.60 0.93
CA SER A 59 55.32 15.53 1.02
C SER A 59 55.81 16.17 -0.29
N ASP A 60 55.58 17.48 -0.40
CA ASP A 60 56.70 18.41 -0.30
C ASP A 60 56.25 19.87 -0.10
N ALA A 61 56.63 20.43 1.05
CA ALA A 61 56.93 21.84 1.24
C ALA A 61 58.15 21.95 2.17
N SER A 62 59.33 21.89 1.56
CA SER A 62 60.51 22.74 1.81
C SER A 62 61.02 22.88 3.26
N THR A 63 62.19 22.31 3.60
CA THR A 63 63.49 23.03 3.72
C THR A 63 64.57 22.22 4.46
N SER A 64 65.65 21.93 3.74
CA SER A 64 67.08 22.11 4.10
C SER A 64 67.78 21.27 5.21
N VAL A 65 68.92 20.70 4.78
CA VAL A 65 70.19 20.43 5.49
C VAL A 65 70.40 19.03 6.11
N SER A 66 71.24 18.23 5.44
CA SER A 66 71.98 17.04 5.95
C SER A 66 73.29 17.46 6.65
N PRO A 67 74.19 16.55 7.11
CA PRO A 67 74.06 15.14 7.52
C PRO A 67 74.80 14.85 8.86
N THR A 68 74.71 13.61 9.40
CA THR A 68 75.85 12.76 9.87
C THR A 68 75.45 11.66 10.88
N GLY A 69 76.09 10.48 10.75
CA GLY A 69 76.43 9.60 11.89
C GLY A 69 75.87 8.16 11.89
N HIS A 70 76.74 7.18 11.57
CA HIS A 70 77.07 5.91 12.28
C HIS A 70 76.02 5.24 13.21
N GLN A 71 75.89 3.92 13.41
CA GLN A 71 76.75 2.74 13.22
C GLN A 71 75.93 1.46 13.58
N GLN A 72 76.33 0.33 12.97
CA GLN A 72 76.47 -1.05 13.50
C GLN A 72 75.38 -1.74 14.35
N GLY A 73 75.13 -3.02 14.00
CA GLY A 73 74.71 -4.04 14.96
C GLY A 73 74.06 -5.28 14.35
N GLN A 74 74.87 -6.25 13.92
CA GLN A 74 74.43 -7.58 13.47
C GLN A 74 73.90 -8.42 14.65
N GLY A 75 72.84 -9.20 14.42
CA GLY A 75 72.41 -10.31 15.26
C GLY A 75 71.52 -11.27 14.46
N GLN A 76 72.05 -12.45 14.14
CA GLN A 76 71.31 -13.58 13.57
C GLN A 76 70.35 -14.17 14.63
N HIS A 77 69.15 -14.59 14.23
CA HIS A 77 68.66 -15.97 14.39
C HIS A 77 67.17 -16.12 13.98
N ASP A 78 66.98 -17.12 13.12
CA ASP A 78 65.86 -18.04 13.01
C ASP A 78 64.44 -17.60 12.60
N ARG A 79 64.09 -18.17 11.45
CA ARG A 79 62.84 -18.25 10.72
C ARG A 79 61.75 -18.92 11.57
N ALA A 80 60.80 -18.14 12.07
CA ALA A 80 59.50 -18.62 12.53
C ALA A 80 58.39 -18.15 11.58
N ARG A 81 57.63 -19.13 11.06
CA ARG A 81 56.45 -18.97 10.20
C ARG A 81 55.31 -18.32 11.00
N PRO A 82 54.64 -17.24 10.55
CA PRO A 82 53.44 -16.77 11.22
C PRO A 82 52.28 -17.74 10.96
N GLN A 83 51.63 -18.18 12.04
CA GLN A 83 50.33 -18.85 11.99
C GLN A 83 49.26 -17.86 11.51
N PRO A 84 48.27 -18.28 10.69
CA PRO A 84 47.15 -17.42 10.34
C PRO A 84 46.22 -17.24 11.54
N GLN A 85 45.89 -15.99 11.84
CA GLN A 85 44.82 -15.62 12.77
C GLN A 85 43.47 -16.16 12.27
N PRO A 86 42.56 -16.59 13.15
CA PRO A 86 41.22 -16.99 12.74
C PRO A 86 40.43 -15.77 12.28
N ASP A 87 39.87 -15.89 11.07
CA ASP A 87 39.02 -14.89 10.42
C ASP A 87 37.71 -14.73 11.19
N TYR A 88 37.49 -13.53 11.71
CA TYR A 88 36.31 -13.16 12.50
C TYR A 88 35.26 -12.60 11.52
N SER A 89 34.65 -13.45 10.69
CA SER A 89 33.64 -13.02 9.70
C SER A 89 32.34 -13.83 9.65
N ASP A 90 32.18 -14.90 10.43
CA ASP A 90 31.01 -15.81 10.28
C ASP A 90 29.96 -15.72 11.40
N GLN A 91 29.88 -14.60 12.13
CA GLN A 91 28.85 -14.41 13.18
C GLN A 91 27.99 -13.15 13.01
N HIS A 92 27.66 -12.77 11.77
CA HIS A 92 26.60 -11.80 11.53
C HIS A 92 25.26 -12.52 11.21
N PRO A 93 24.17 -12.29 11.97
CA PRO A 93 22.87 -12.95 11.76
C PRO A 93 22.32 -12.81 10.33
N LEU A 94 22.64 -11.69 9.66
CA LEU A 94 22.26 -11.45 8.26
C LEU A 94 22.96 -12.37 7.25
N ALA A 95 24.21 -12.75 7.48
CA ALA A 95 24.93 -13.65 6.55
C ALA A 95 24.29 -15.04 6.55
N ARG A 96 23.85 -15.51 7.72
CA ARG A 96 23.16 -16.79 7.89
C ARG A 96 21.77 -16.79 7.25
N LEU A 97 21.05 -15.67 7.34
CA LEU A 97 19.76 -15.48 6.67
C LEU A 97 19.90 -15.45 5.14
N VAL A 98 20.94 -14.79 4.62
CA VAL A 98 21.23 -14.76 3.18
C VAL A 98 21.59 -16.17 2.68
N GLN A 99 22.37 -16.92 3.45
CA GLN A 99 22.78 -18.27 3.08
C GLN A 99 21.61 -19.27 3.11
N GLN A 100 20.71 -19.14 4.09
CA GLN A 100 19.47 -19.92 4.16
C GLN A 100 18.51 -19.58 3.01
N ALA A 101 18.40 -18.30 2.64
CA ALA A 101 17.59 -17.87 1.51
C ALA A 101 18.16 -18.38 0.17
N GLN A 102 19.48 -18.47 0.04
CA GLN A 102 20.15 -19.03 -1.14
C GLN A 102 19.97 -20.55 -1.24
N GLN A 103 20.02 -21.30 -0.13
CA GLN A 103 19.76 -22.74 -0.12
C GLN A 103 18.30 -23.06 -0.47
N ALA A 104 17.34 -22.33 0.11
CA ALA A 104 15.93 -22.51 -0.22
C ALA A 104 15.61 -22.19 -1.69
N ALA A 105 16.36 -21.26 -2.31
CA ALA A 105 16.22 -20.96 -3.74
C ALA A 105 16.76 -22.09 -4.63
N GLN A 106 17.85 -22.75 -4.23
CA GLN A 106 18.42 -23.89 -4.96
C GLN A 106 17.51 -25.12 -4.88
N GLU A 107 16.92 -25.40 -3.71
CA GLU A 107 15.96 -26.50 -3.54
C GLU A 107 14.69 -26.29 -4.37
N ALA A 108 14.23 -25.03 -4.51
CA ALA A 108 13.09 -24.69 -5.36
C ALA A 108 13.39 -24.85 -6.87
N GLU A 109 14.61 -24.52 -7.30
CA GLU A 109 15.06 -24.75 -8.68
C GLU A 109 15.15 -26.24 -9.03
N GLU A 110 15.60 -27.09 -8.09
CA GLU A 110 15.62 -28.54 -8.28
C GLU A 110 14.21 -29.13 -8.36
N MET A 111 13.27 -28.61 -7.57
CA MET A 111 11.88 -29.06 -7.57
C MET A 111 11.15 -28.67 -8.87
N ASP A 112 11.37 -27.46 -9.40
CA ASP A 112 10.82 -27.01 -10.69
C ASP A 112 11.39 -27.81 -11.88
N GLN A 113 12.69 -28.14 -11.84
CA GLN A 113 13.31 -29.01 -12.85
C GLN A 113 12.74 -30.44 -12.83
N GLN A 114 12.43 -30.99 -11.66
CA GLN A 114 11.78 -32.30 -11.55
C GLN A 114 10.33 -32.27 -12.08
N GLN A 115 9.60 -31.19 -11.82
CA GLN A 115 8.22 -31.01 -12.30
C GLN A 115 8.16 -30.80 -13.83
N GLN A 116 9.14 -30.09 -14.41
CA GLN A 116 9.29 -29.94 -15.86
C GLN A 116 9.68 -31.26 -16.56
N GLN A 117 10.52 -32.10 -15.93
CA GLN A 117 10.87 -33.42 -16.49
C GLN A 117 9.70 -34.41 -16.47
N GLN A 118 8.85 -34.37 -15.45
CA GLN A 118 7.63 -35.18 -15.39
C GLN A 118 6.59 -34.75 -16.42
N SER A 119 6.46 -33.44 -16.67
CA SER A 119 5.53 -32.90 -17.66
C SER A 119 5.94 -33.19 -19.12
N ARG A 120 7.24 -33.42 -19.37
CA ARG A 120 7.76 -33.72 -20.72
C ARG A 120 7.46 -35.15 -21.22
N HIS A 121 7.02 -36.05 -20.34
CA HIS A 121 6.71 -37.45 -20.69
C HIS A 121 5.24 -37.67 -21.11
N GLN A 122 4.41 -36.63 -21.11
CA GLN A 122 2.99 -36.74 -21.45
C GLN A 122 2.53 -35.60 -22.38
N GLN A 123 2.98 -35.56 -23.64
CA GLN A 123 2.19 -34.92 -24.70
C GLN A 123 2.61 -35.37 -26.13
N PRO A 124 1.67 -35.48 -27.09
CA PRO A 124 1.94 -35.93 -28.45
C PRO A 124 2.44 -34.81 -29.37
N THR A 125 3.20 -35.19 -30.39
CA THR A 125 3.82 -34.37 -31.46
C THR A 125 2.84 -33.50 -32.27
N PRO A 126 3.20 -32.24 -32.62
CA PRO A 126 2.52 -31.45 -33.65
C PRO A 126 3.24 -31.53 -35.02
N PRO A 127 2.55 -31.25 -36.15
CA PRO A 127 3.20 -31.13 -37.45
C PRO A 127 3.67 -29.69 -37.74
N ASP A 128 4.68 -29.63 -38.60
CA ASP A 128 5.49 -28.48 -39.01
C ASP A 128 4.70 -27.33 -39.66
N SER A 129 5.16 -26.09 -39.43
CA SER A 129 5.07 -24.97 -40.39
C SER A 129 6.08 -23.87 -40.03
N GLU A 130 6.89 -23.53 -41.03
CA GLU A 130 7.98 -22.53 -41.03
C GLU A 130 7.49 -21.07 -40.97
N GLY A 131 8.34 -20.16 -40.47
CA GLY A 131 8.40 -18.76 -40.96
C GLY A 131 8.41 -17.60 -39.94
N SER A 132 9.61 -17.24 -39.43
CA SER A 132 10.11 -15.88 -39.07
C SER A 132 9.41 -15.03 -37.97
N PRO A 133 9.99 -13.88 -37.54
CA PRO A 133 11.32 -13.63 -36.99
C PRO A 133 11.27 -13.16 -35.52
N SER A 134 12.43 -13.17 -34.86
CA SER A 134 12.74 -12.72 -33.49
C SER A 134 11.96 -11.50 -32.99
N ARG A 135 11.18 -11.67 -31.91
CA ARG A 135 10.52 -10.61 -31.13
C ARG A 135 11.35 -10.24 -29.89
N ASP A 136 11.64 -8.95 -29.78
CA ASP A 136 12.16 -8.23 -28.61
C ASP A 136 11.26 -8.47 -27.37
N PRO A 137 11.79 -8.63 -26.14
CA PRO A 137 11.04 -8.98 -24.93
C PRO A 137 10.35 -7.75 -24.33
N SER A 138 9.58 -7.08 -25.16
CA SER A 138 8.84 -5.89 -24.85
C SER A 138 7.41 -6.35 -24.43
N ILE A 139 6.87 -5.79 -23.32
CA ILE A 139 5.48 -5.90 -22.77
C ILE A 139 4.42 -6.31 -23.83
N PRO A 140 3.34 -7.05 -23.53
CA PRO A 140 2.30 -7.29 -24.52
C PRO A 140 1.46 -6.02 -24.76
N TRP A 141 1.96 -5.02 -25.51
CA TRP A 141 1.14 -3.87 -25.89
C TRP A 141 0.09 -4.31 -26.92
N PRO A 142 -1.17 -3.84 -26.82
CA PRO A 142 -2.12 -3.97 -27.90
C PRO A 142 -1.60 -3.28 -29.18
N SER A 143 -1.90 -3.92 -30.32
CA SER A 143 -1.42 -3.54 -31.65
C SER A 143 -1.91 -2.13 -32.08
N PRO A 144 -1.16 -1.38 -32.90
CA PRO A 144 -1.46 0.02 -33.25
C PRO A 144 -2.66 0.24 -34.19
N ALA A 145 -3.50 -0.78 -34.44
CA ALA A 145 -4.44 -0.78 -35.55
C ALA A 145 -5.78 -0.07 -35.28
N ALA A 146 -5.99 0.49 -34.07
CA ALA A 146 -7.19 1.25 -33.74
C ALA A 146 -6.92 2.76 -33.83
N LEU A 147 -7.85 3.49 -34.44
CA LEU A 147 -7.85 4.96 -34.38
C LEU A 147 -7.81 5.38 -32.90
N THR A 148 -6.84 6.24 -32.54
CA THR A 148 -6.72 6.75 -31.17
C THR A 148 -7.84 7.75 -30.94
N ASP A 149 -8.62 7.53 -29.87
CA ASP A 149 -9.67 8.46 -29.43
C ASP A 149 -9.11 9.90 -29.37
N PRO A 150 -9.79 10.90 -29.94
CA PRO A 150 -9.41 12.31 -29.84
C PRO A 150 -9.07 12.80 -28.42
N LEU A 151 -9.64 12.19 -27.39
CA LEU A 151 -9.30 12.46 -25.98
C LEU A 151 -7.85 12.12 -25.62
N PHE A 152 -7.24 11.18 -26.34
CA PHE A 152 -5.92 10.63 -26.01
C PHE A 152 -4.84 10.92 -27.07
N GLN A 153 -5.16 11.68 -28.13
CA GLN A 153 -4.24 11.92 -29.25
C GLN A 153 -2.91 12.56 -28.84
N ASP A 154 -2.94 13.42 -27.81
CA ASP A 154 -1.77 14.16 -27.33
C ASP A 154 -0.92 13.35 -26.32
N LEU A 155 -1.37 12.15 -25.92
CA LEU A 155 -0.71 11.34 -24.90
C LEU A 155 0.25 10.31 -25.49
N ASP A 156 1.38 10.10 -24.81
CA ASP A 156 2.31 9.03 -25.13
C ASP A 156 1.63 7.65 -24.99
N ARG A 157 2.20 6.63 -25.65
CA ARG A 157 1.60 5.29 -25.70
C ARG A 157 1.46 4.67 -24.31
N THR A 158 2.39 4.93 -23.41
CA THR A 158 2.41 4.36 -22.05
C THR A 158 1.32 4.98 -21.19
N SER A 159 1.19 6.31 -21.21
CA SER A 159 0.10 7.00 -20.52
C SER A 159 -1.29 6.55 -21.01
N ARG A 160 -1.46 6.37 -22.33
CA ARG A 160 -2.71 5.84 -22.90
C ARG A 160 -3.05 4.45 -22.41
N TYR A 161 -2.04 3.58 -22.38
CA TYR A 161 -2.20 2.22 -21.89
C TYR A 161 -2.66 2.18 -20.42
N TYR A 162 -2.01 2.95 -19.56
CA TYR A 162 -2.37 3.00 -18.14
C TYR A 162 -3.72 3.68 -17.89
N LEU A 163 -4.12 4.68 -18.69
CA LEU A 163 -5.48 5.24 -18.61
C LEU A 163 -6.56 4.26 -19.11
N ALA A 164 -6.26 3.44 -20.11
CA ALA A 164 -7.16 2.36 -20.51
C ALA A 164 -7.32 1.32 -19.38
N HIS A 165 -6.21 0.92 -18.76
CA HIS A 165 -6.24 0.05 -17.58
C HIS A 165 -6.98 0.69 -16.39
N PHE A 166 -6.82 2.01 -16.19
CA PHE A 166 -7.58 2.76 -15.20
C PHE A 166 -9.09 2.59 -15.41
N ASN A 167 -9.55 2.82 -16.64
CA ASN A 167 -10.94 2.71 -17.04
C ASN A 167 -11.50 1.30 -16.89
N GLU A 168 -10.74 0.29 -17.33
CA GLU A 168 -11.21 -1.09 -17.45
C GLU A 168 -11.05 -1.93 -16.19
N ARG A 169 -10.13 -1.55 -15.31
CA ARG A 169 -9.75 -2.34 -14.13
C ARG A 169 -9.78 -1.51 -12.86
N VAL A 170 -9.00 -0.44 -12.75
CA VAL A 170 -8.90 0.32 -11.48
C VAL A 170 -10.26 0.89 -11.06
N CYS A 171 -11.02 1.48 -11.99
CA CYS A 171 -12.36 2.03 -11.70
C CYS A 171 -13.32 0.99 -11.09
N LYS A 172 -13.18 -0.31 -11.45
CA LYS A 172 -13.99 -1.40 -10.90
C LYS A 172 -13.71 -1.65 -9.42
N ASP A 173 -12.49 -1.42 -8.98
CA ASP A 173 -12.11 -1.57 -7.57
C ASP A 173 -12.76 -0.49 -6.70
N LEU A 174 -12.99 0.71 -7.27
CA LEU A 174 -13.43 1.90 -6.55
C LEU A 174 -14.94 1.95 -6.28
N VAL A 175 -15.72 1.08 -6.92
CA VAL A 175 -17.17 1.01 -6.75
C VAL A 175 -17.58 -0.41 -6.43
N VAL A 176 -18.76 -0.57 -5.80
CA VAL A 176 -19.35 -1.90 -5.57
C VAL A 176 -19.70 -2.56 -6.90
N ARG A 177 -20.51 -1.86 -7.70
CA ARG A 177 -20.98 -2.31 -9.01
C ARG A 177 -20.45 -1.38 -10.08
N ASP A 178 -19.66 -1.93 -10.98
CA ASP A 178 -19.16 -1.17 -12.11
C ASP A 178 -20.23 -1.06 -13.19
N THR A 179 -20.62 0.18 -13.49
CA THR A 179 -21.59 0.54 -14.53
C THR A 179 -20.96 1.60 -15.44
N PRO A 180 -21.50 1.84 -16.65
CA PRO A 180 -21.05 2.94 -17.49
C PRO A 180 -21.01 4.29 -16.74
N GLU A 181 -21.91 4.48 -15.78
CA GLU A 181 -22.05 5.67 -14.92
C GLU A 181 -21.09 5.69 -13.72
N ASN A 182 -19.99 4.93 -13.76
CA ASN A 182 -18.96 4.99 -12.72
C ASN A 182 -18.36 6.41 -12.64
N PRO A 183 -18.49 7.11 -11.51
CA PRO A 183 -18.08 8.51 -11.36
C PRO A 183 -16.59 8.72 -11.56
N PHE A 184 -15.75 7.71 -11.28
CA PHE A 184 -14.31 7.85 -11.37
C PHE A 184 -13.83 7.94 -12.82
N ARG A 185 -14.67 7.52 -13.78
CA ARG A 185 -14.41 7.70 -15.22
C ARG A 185 -14.50 9.16 -15.65
N GLU A 186 -15.21 10.02 -14.90
CA GLU A 186 -15.26 11.46 -15.15
C GLU A 186 -13.87 12.13 -14.98
N LEU A 187 -12.95 11.49 -14.26
CA LEU A 187 -11.57 11.98 -14.11
C LEU A 187 -10.76 11.83 -15.40
N ILE A 188 -11.10 10.88 -16.28
CA ILE A 188 -10.31 10.58 -17.48
C ILE A 188 -10.28 11.79 -18.43
N PRO A 189 -11.41 12.41 -18.82
CA PRO A 189 -11.38 13.63 -19.64
C PRO A 189 -10.62 14.79 -18.99
N LEU A 190 -10.63 14.89 -17.66
CA LEU A 190 -9.96 15.97 -16.92
C LEU A 190 -8.42 15.89 -17.01
N THR A 191 -7.86 14.70 -17.25
CA THR A 191 -6.40 14.51 -17.40
C THR A 191 -5.78 15.37 -18.50
N ARG A 192 -6.55 15.75 -19.53
CA ARG A 192 -6.08 16.62 -20.62
C ARG A 192 -5.70 18.03 -20.14
N LYS A 193 -6.42 18.53 -19.13
CA LYS A 193 -6.23 19.89 -18.60
C LYS A 193 -5.41 19.90 -17.31
N HIS A 194 -5.34 18.78 -16.62
CA HIS A 194 -4.72 18.67 -15.31
C HIS A 194 -3.59 17.62 -15.32
N PRO A 195 -2.32 18.06 -15.54
CA PRO A 195 -1.15 17.17 -15.51
C PRO A 195 -1.01 16.40 -14.19
N LEU A 196 -1.40 17.01 -13.07
CA LEU A 196 -1.47 16.35 -11.76
C LEU A 196 -2.34 15.09 -11.80
N LEU A 197 -3.58 15.20 -12.32
CA LEU A 197 -4.50 14.06 -12.43
C LEU A 197 -3.96 13.02 -13.41
N LEU A 198 -3.44 13.45 -14.56
CA LEU A 198 -2.83 12.53 -15.52
C LEU A 198 -1.76 11.66 -14.86
N GLN A 199 -0.79 12.29 -14.18
CA GLN A 199 0.35 11.58 -13.61
C GLN A 199 -0.07 10.67 -12.45
N ILE A 200 -1.00 11.09 -11.59
CA ILE A 200 -1.42 10.23 -10.46
C ILE A 200 -2.31 9.06 -10.89
N LEU A 201 -3.15 9.24 -11.92
CA LEU A 201 -3.94 8.13 -12.47
C LEU A 201 -3.04 7.12 -13.20
N VAL A 202 -2.03 7.59 -13.95
CA VAL A 202 -1.00 6.73 -14.54
C VAL A 202 -0.24 5.98 -13.45
N ALA A 203 0.20 6.68 -12.40
CA ALA A 203 0.92 6.06 -11.29
C ALA A 203 0.12 4.95 -10.62
N THR A 204 -1.14 5.24 -10.27
CA THR A 204 -2.07 4.28 -9.63
C THR A 204 -2.32 3.06 -10.52
N SER A 205 -2.49 3.30 -11.82
CA SER A 205 -2.78 2.23 -12.78
C SER A 205 -1.57 1.34 -13.04
N ALA A 206 -0.37 1.93 -13.09
CA ALA A 206 0.87 1.20 -13.27
C ALA A 206 1.21 0.33 -12.05
N ILE A 207 1.03 0.85 -10.82
CA ILE A 207 1.23 0.04 -9.62
C ILE A 207 0.21 -1.08 -9.52
N HIS A 208 -1.05 -0.80 -9.84
CA HIS A 208 -2.11 -1.80 -9.90
C HIS A 208 -1.83 -2.89 -10.95
N TRP A 209 -1.36 -2.50 -12.14
CA TRP A 209 -0.94 -3.44 -13.18
C TRP A 209 0.19 -4.35 -12.71
N SER A 210 1.17 -3.80 -11.98
CA SER A 210 2.31 -4.57 -11.44
C SER A 210 1.89 -5.72 -10.53
N ASN A 211 0.74 -5.61 -9.86
CA ASN A 211 0.19 -6.64 -8.98
C ASN A 211 -0.64 -7.71 -9.73
N ILE A 212 -1.23 -7.38 -10.88
CA ILE A 212 -2.13 -8.29 -11.63
C ILE A 212 -1.40 -9.20 -12.61
N PHE A 213 -0.34 -8.70 -13.26
CA PHE A 213 0.25 -9.35 -14.44
C PHE A 213 0.71 -10.80 -14.20
N ARG A 214 1.07 -11.15 -12.96
CA ARG A 214 1.26 -12.53 -12.51
C ARG A 214 0.73 -12.71 -11.10
N ARG A 215 -0.60 -12.82 -10.96
CA ARG A 215 -1.24 -13.13 -9.67
C ARG A 215 -0.69 -14.44 -9.13
N VAL A 216 0.09 -14.37 -8.06
CA VAL A 216 0.46 -15.52 -7.26
C VAL A 216 -0.81 -15.98 -6.54
N THR A 217 -1.29 -17.16 -6.89
CA THR A 217 -2.52 -17.76 -6.32
C THR A 217 -2.22 -18.54 -5.04
N GLU A 218 -0.97 -18.94 -4.84
CA GLU A 218 -0.53 -19.74 -3.70
C GLU A 218 0.62 -19.05 -3.00
N ILE A 219 0.39 -18.63 -1.75
CA ILE A 219 1.44 -18.13 -0.88
C ILE A 219 1.90 -19.31 -0.04
N PRO A 220 3.18 -19.73 -0.14
CA PRO A 220 3.71 -20.85 0.62
C PRO A 220 3.32 -20.78 2.11
N ALA A 221 2.73 -21.88 2.60
CA ALA A 221 2.35 -22.02 4.00
C ALA A 221 3.60 -21.85 4.88
N GLY A 222 3.53 -20.95 5.87
CA GLY A 222 4.64 -20.66 6.78
C GLY A 222 5.46 -19.40 6.46
N LEU A 223 5.22 -18.71 5.34
CA LEU A 223 5.88 -17.42 5.08
C LEU A 223 5.47 -16.36 6.11
N THR A 224 6.44 -15.76 6.79
CA THR A 224 6.21 -14.66 7.75
C THR A 224 5.93 -13.32 7.06
N ASN A 225 6.52 -13.09 5.88
CA ASN A 225 6.35 -11.86 5.09
C ASN A 225 5.88 -12.18 3.65
N PRO A 226 4.57 -12.37 3.44
CA PRO A 226 4.01 -12.59 2.10
C PRO A 226 4.21 -11.41 1.15
N ALA A 227 4.09 -10.16 1.62
CA ALA A 227 4.24 -8.98 0.78
C ALA A 227 5.65 -8.88 0.18
N GLY A 228 6.68 -9.10 1.00
CA GLY A 228 8.08 -9.10 0.58
C GLY A 228 8.40 -10.20 -0.44
N TYR A 229 7.78 -11.38 -0.28
CA TYR A 229 7.89 -12.45 -1.28
C TYR A 229 7.33 -12.04 -2.64
N LEU A 230 6.12 -11.44 -2.66
CA LEU A 230 5.51 -10.96 -3.91
C LEU A 230 6.28 -9.80 -4.53
N SER A 231 6.82 -8.88 -3.71
CA SER A 231 7.69 -7.80 -4.18
C SER A 231 8.97 -8.34 -4.83
N LEU A 232 9.58 -9.38 -4.25
CA LEU A 232 10.73 -10.06 -4.85
C LEU A 232 10.39 -10.67 -6.21
N LEU A 233 9.25 -11.34 -6.33
CA LEU A 233 8.78 -11.88 -7.62
C LEU A 233 8.56 -10.76 -8.65
N ARG A 234 7.92 -9.66 -8.27
CA ARG A 234 7.76 -8.45 -9.09
C ARG A 234 9.10 -7.88 -9.56
N SER A 235 10.14 -7.91 -8.73
CA SER A 235 11.47 -7.40 -9.11
C SER A 235 12.20 -8.27 -10.15
N LYS A 236 11.88 -9.57 -10.21
CA LYS A 236 12.54 -10.53 -11.11
C LYS A 236 11.91 -10.56 -12.51
N ASP A 237 10.61 -10.25 -12.61
CA ASP A 237 9.90 -10.20 -13.88
C ASP A 237 10.03 -8.81 -14.54
N LEU A 238 10.52 -8.78 -15.78
CA LEU A 238 10.84 -7.53 -16.49
C LEU A 238 9.62 -6.62 -16.70
N VAL A 239 8.43 -7.21 -16.92
CA VAL A 239 7.21 -6.44 -17.22
C VAL A 239 6.67 -5.78 -15.96
N THR A 240 6.53 -6.55 -14.89
CA THR A 240 6.06 -6.04 -13.59
C THR A 240 7.06 -5.06 -12.98
N ARG A 241 8.37 -5.30 -13.14
CA ARG A 241 9.41 -4.34 -12.78
C ARG A 241 9.30 -3.04 -13.56
N GLN A 242 9.07 -3.08 -14.88
CA GLN A 242 8.89 -1.87 -15.67
C GLN A 242 7.64 -1.10 -15.26
N ALA A 243 6.53 -1.79 -15.00
CA ALA A 243 5.30 -1.16 -14.52
C ALA A 243 5.51 -0.46 -13.15
N LEU A 244 6.29 -1.07 -12.25
CA LEU A 244 6.68 -0.43 -11.00
C LEU A 244 7.52 0.84 -11.23
N ILE A 245 8.49 0.81 -12.15
CA ILE A 245 9.30 1.99 -12.50
C ILE A 245 8.42 3.11 -13.05
N ASP A 246 7.50 2.78 -13.96
CA ASP A 246 6.55 3.74 -14.52
C ASP A 246 5.67 4.34 -13.41
N ALA A 247 5.19 3.51 -12.49
CA ALA A 247 4.35 3.91 -11.37
C ALA A 247 5.05 4.93 -10.46
N LEU A 248 6.27 4.61 -10.03
CA LEU A 248 7.07 5.49 -9.15
C LEU A 248 7.47 6.79 -9.86
N THR A 249 7.83 6.71 -11.15
CA THR A 249 8.17 7.88 -11.96
C THR A 249 6.97 8.82 -12.11
N ALA A 250 5.80 8.27 -12.40
CA ALA A 250 4.57 9.05 -12.53
C ALA A 250 4.14 9.63 -11.17
N LYS A 251 4.27 8.89 -10.06
CA LYS A 251 4.02 9.39 -8.70
C LYS A 251 4.90 10.61 -8.39
N GLN A 252 6.19 10.54 -8.71
CA GLN A 252 7.12 11.66 -8.51
C GLN A 252 6.72 12.91 -9.31
N LYS A 253 6.33 12.74 -10.58
CA LYS A 253 5.82 13.83 -11.42
C LYS A 253 4.54 14.42 -10.84
N ALA A 254 3.61 13.57 -10.40
CA ALA A 254 2.39 14.00 -9.74
C ALA A 254 2.68 14.83 -8.48
N MET A 255 3.62 14.42 -7.63
CA MET A 255 3.99 15.21 -6.44
C MET A 255 4.58 16.57 -6.80
N SER A 256 5.31 16.65 -7.91
CA SER A 256 5.86 17.93 -8.41
C SER A 256 4.74 18.88 -8.81
N HIS A 257 3.75 18.38 -9.58
CA HIS A 257 2.56 19.16 -9.94
C HIS A 257 1.67 19.49 -8.74
N MET A 258 1.59 18.60 -7.74
CA MET A 258 0.82 18.87 -6.53
C MET A 258 1.36 20.12 -5.83
N ARG A 259 2.69 20.27 -5.74
CA ARG A 259 3.30 21.48 -5.16
C ARG A 259 2.85 22.75 -5.89
N GLU A 260 2.87 22.74 -7.22
CA GLU A 260 2.45 23.89 -8.05
C GLU A 260 0.96 24.25 -7.84
N VAL A 261 0.10 23.23 -7.72
CA VAL A 261 -1.34 23.44 -7.44
C VAL A 261 -1.55 23.99 -6.04
N LEU A 262 -0.79 23.52 -5.05
CA LEU A 262 -0.88 24.01 -3.67
C LEU A 262 -0.43 25.47 -3.54
N ASP A 263 0.51 25.94 -4.37
CA ASP A 263 0.95 27.34 -4.38
C ASP A 263 -0.11 28.32 -4.93
N THR A 264 -1.10 27.80 -5.68
CA THR A 264 -2.12 28.61 -6.38
C THR A 264 -3.55 28.29 -5.94
N LEU A 265 -3.67 27.61 -4.79
CA LEU A 265 -4.88 26.96 -4.25
C LEU A 265 -6.13 27.86 -4.28
N ASP A 266 -6.88 27.78 -5.38
CA ASP A 266 -8.22 28.35 -5.55
C ASP A 266 -9.29 27.23 -5.36
N PRO A 267 -10.59 27.56 -5.32
CA PRO A 267 -11.63 26.55 -5.12
C PRO A 267 -11.62 25.42 -6.18
N ALA A 268 -11.27 25.72 -7.43
CA ALA A 268 -11.20 24.71 -8.50
C ALA A 268 -9.97 23.80 -8.36
N GLY A 269 -8.82 24.39 -8.01
CA GLY A 269 -7.59 23.68 -7.66
C GLY A 269 -7.76 22.80 -6.43
N SER A 270 -8.63 23.18 -5.49
CA SER A 270 -8.94 22.38 -4.29
C SER A 270 -9.62 21.05 -4.63
N GLU A 271 -10.58 21.03 -5.57
CA GLU A 271 -11.26 19.78 -5.97
C GLU A 271 -10.32 18.83 -6.72
N VAL A 272 -9.50 19.36 -7.63
CA VAL A 272 -8.48 18.59 -8.36
C VAL A 272 -7.40 18.06 -7.41
N ALA A 273 -6.94 18.88 -6.47
CA ALA A 273 -5.97 18.48 -5.45
C ALA A 273 -6.55 17.39 -4.54
N LEU A 274 -7.81 17.50 -4.13
CA LEU A 274 -8.46 16.48 -3.32
C LEU A 274 -8.56 15.14 -4.07
N ALA A 275 -9.02 15.16 -5.32
CA ALA A 275 -9.06 13.96 -6.16
C ALA A 275 -7.67 13.34 -6.31
N ALA A 276 -6.63 14.15 -6.53
CA ALA A 276 -5.26 13.66 -6.62
C ALA A 276 -4.76 13.06 -5.28
N MET A 277 -5.03 13.70 -4.13
CA MET A 277 -4.69 13.16 -2.80
C MET A 277 -5.35 11.80 -2.56
N HIS A 278 -6.61 11.66 -2.96
CA HIS A 278 -7.32 10.39 -2.87
C HIS A 278 -6.63 9.27 -3.67
N PHE A 279 -6.07 9.57 -4.85
CA PHE A 279 -5.28 8.59 -5.60
C PHE A 279 -3.86 8.39 -5.08
N PHE A 280 -3.24 9.38 -4.43
CA PHE A 280 -2.00 9.15 -3.69
C PHE A 280 -2.20 8.16 -2.54
N ILE A 281 -3.31 8.29 -1.80
CA ILE A 281 -3.69 7.33 -0.75
C ILE A 281 -3.89 5.94 -1.35
N LYS A 282 -4.65 5.83 -2.45
CA LYS A 282 -4.86 4.52 -3.11
C LYS A 282 -3.58 3.92 -3.67
N PHE A 283 -2.67 4.73 -4.22
CA PHE A 283 -1.36 4.25 -4.65
C PHE A 283 -0.66 3.53 -3.48
N ASP A 284 -0.65 4.15 -2.30
CA ASP A 284 0.00 3.58 -1.12
C ASP A 284 -0.73 2.33 -0.59
N LEU A 285 -2.05 2.26 -0.76
CA LEU A 285 -2.83 1.06 -0.41
C LEU A 285 -2.63 -0.09 -1.39
N ILE A 286 -2.32 0.21 -2.65
CA ILE A 286 -2.09 -0.79 -3.71
C ILE A 286 -0.66 -1.32 -3.66
N ASP A 287 0.33 -0.48 -3.35
CA ASP A 287 1.73 -0.91 -3.32
C ASP A 287 1.98 -2.00 -2.27
N LEU A 288 2.81 -2.97 -2.64
CA LEU A 288 3.26 -4.06 -1.78
C LEU A 288 4.45 -3.64 -0.91
N ASP A 289 5.24 -2.67 -1.40
CA ASP A 289 6.46 -2.25 -0.71
C ASP A 289 6.16 -1.21 0.37
N LYS A 290 6.04 -1.71 1.60
CA LYS A 290 6.20 -0.89 2.79
C LYS A 290 7.68 -0.60 3.00
N SER A 291 8.24 0.35 2.26
CA SER A 291 9.37 1.06 2.86
C SER A 291 8.88 1.69 4.17
N ASP A 292 9.73 1.86 5.19
CA ASP A 292 9.43 2.52 6.48
C ASP A 292 8.80 3.93 6.38
N ASN A 293 8.49 4.37 5.17
CA ASN A 293 7.85 5.61 4.86
C ASN A 293 6.33 5.45 4.93
N GLN A 294 5.75 6.00 6.00
CA GLN A 294 4.30 6.12 6.19
C GLN A 294 3.74 7.24 5.30
N SER A 295 4.04 7.23 4.00
CA SER A 295 3.67 8.30 3.05
C SER A 295 2.17 8.53 3.00
N TRP A 296 1.39 7.46 3.24
CA TRP A 296 -0.06 7.53 3.32
C TRP A 296 -0.53 8.54 4.38
N ARG A 297 0.24 8.77 5.45
CA ARG A 297 -0.07 9.77 6.48
C ARG A 297 -0.01 11.17 5.93
N ALA A 298 1.08 11.50 5.24
CA ALA A 298 1.25 12.80 4.64
C ALA A 298 0.14 13.07 3.61
N HIS A 299 -0.22 12.06 2.81
CA HIS A 299 -1.31 12.17 1.84
C HIS A 299 -2.68 12.30 2.52
N LEU A 300 -2.92 11.56 3.61
CA LEU A 300 -4.15 11.63 4.39
C LEU A 300 -4.29 12.97 5.11
N GLU A 301 -3.22 13.47 5.74
CA GLU A 301 -3.18 14.79 6.37
C GLU A 301 -3.37 15.91 5.34
N GLY A 302 -2.78 15.77 4.15
CA GLY A 302 -3.00 16.65 3.01
C GLY A 302 -4.45 16.65 2.54
N ALA A 303 -5.05 15.47 2.36
CA ALA A 303 -6.46 15.33 2.00
C ALA A 303 -7.37 16.00 3.04
N THR A 304 -7.14 15.73 4.32
CA THR A 304 -7.89 16.33 5.43
C THR A 304 -7.78 17.85 5.47
N SER A 305 -6.59 18.39 5.20
CA SER A 305 -6.36 19.84 5.15
C SER A 305 -7.09 20.48 3.95
N ILE A 306 -7.06 19.85 2.77
CA ILE A 306 -7.79 20.33 1.59
C ILE A 306 -9.30 20.23 1.80
N MET A 307 -9.79 19.15 2.40
CA MET A 307 -11.23 18.99 2.70
C MET A 307 -11.75 20.10 3.62
N ALA A 308 -10.95 20.57 4.58
CA ALA A 308 -11.33 21.70 5.44
C ALA A 308 -11.45 23.04 4.70
N LEU A 309 -10.84 23.17 3.51
CA LEU A 309 -10.91 24.36 2.66
C LEU A 309 -12.07 24.30 1.66
N LEU A 310 -12.63 23.12 1.40
CA LEU A 310 -13.75 22.95 0.48
C LEU A 310 -15.06 23.37 1.12
N ASN A 311 -15.82 24.21 0.42
CA ASN A 311 -17.18 24.51 0.81
C ASN A 311 -18.11 23.38 0.32
N PRO A 312 -18.79 22.64 1.21
CA PRO A 312 -19.67 21.53 0.80
C PRO A 312 -20.81 21.97 -0.12
N ASP A 313 -21.19 23.25 -0.14
CA ASP A 313 -22.32 23.76 -0.92
C ASP A 313 -21.95 24.37 -2.29
N SER A 314 -20.66 24.43 -2.65
CA SER A 314 -20.19 25.26 -3.76
C SER A 314 -20.31 24.69 -5.18
N ASN A 315 -20.91 23.51 -5.41
CA ASN A 315 -20.87 22.87 -6.72
C ASN A 315 -22.26 22.69 -7.36
N PRO A 316 -22.57 23.35 -8.50
CA PRO A 316 -23.90 23.35 -9.11
C PRO A 316 -24.24 22.07 -9.88
N ASP A 317 -23.25 21.27 -10.32
CA ASP A 317 -23.46 20.08 -11.13
C ASP A 317 -23.59 18.80 -10.29
N ALA A 318 -24.54 17.92 -10.65
CA ALA A 318 -24.91 16.77 -9.85
C ALA A 318 -23.89 15.62 -9.91
N SER A 319 -23.26 15.37 -11.06
CA SER A 319 -22.26 14.28 -11.21
C SER A 319 -20.94 14.65 -10.54
N SER A 320 -20.48 15.89 -10.78
CA SER A 320 -19.30 16.47 -10.13
C SER A 320 -19.44 16.47 -8.60
N ARG A 321 -20.63 16.77 -8.07
CA ARG A 321 -20.94 16.67 -6.64
C ARG A 321 -20.87 15.23 -6.13
N MET A 322 -21.35 14.25 -6.89
CA MET A 322 -21.36 12.83 -6.51
C MET A 322 -19.94 12.25 -6.43
N LEU A 323 -19.07 12.54 -7.41
CA LEU A 323 -17.66 12.14 -7.38
C LEU A 323 -16.95 12.77 -6.19
N ARG A 324 -17.17 14.07 -5.95
CA ARG A 324 -16.61 14.80 -4.82
C ARG A 324 -17.05 14.20 -3.48
N ASP A 325 -18.35 13.97 -3.28
CA ASP A 325 -18.88 13.41 -2.05
C ASP A 325 -18.34 11.98 -1.79
N ARG A 326 -18.13 11.18 -2.86
CA ARG A 326 -17.48 9.87 -2.75
C ARG A 326 -16.01 9.96 -2.36
N VAL A 327 -15.25 10.84 -3.01
CA VAL A 327 -13.83 11.06 -2.68
C VAL A 327 -13.67 11.51 -1.22
N ILE A 328 -14.51 12.44 -0.76
CA ILE A 328 -14.55 12.89 0.64
C ILE A 328 -14.89 11.70 1.56
N THR A 329 -15.95 10.96 1.25
CA THR A 329 -16.43 9.87 2.11
C THR A 329 -15.41 8.74 2.21
N ASP A 330 -14.84 8.27 1.10
CA ASP A 330 -13.80 7.25 1.11
C ASP A 330 -12.58 7.70 1.92
N SER A 331 -12.15 8.95 1.74
CA SER A 331 -11.01 9.49 2.47
C SER A 331 -11.30 9.56 3.97
N PHE A 332 -12.54 9.88 4.35
CA PHE A 332 -12.97 9.89 5.74
C PHE A 332 -13.11 8.48 6.32
N ILE A 333 -13.62 7.51 5.55
CA ILE A 333 -13.67 6.10 5.95
C ILE A 333 -12.25 5.56 6.22
N TYR A 334 -11.29 5.85 5.34
CA TYR A 334 -9.89 5.47 5.56
C TYR A 334 -9.32 6.12 6.84
N ASN A 335 -9.67 7.37 7.12
CA ASN A 335 -9.31 8.04 8.37
C ASN A 335 -9.88 7.33 9.61
N ILE A 336 -11.17 6.96 9.59
CA ILE A 336 -11.83 6.24 10.69
C ILE A 336 -11.16 4.89 10.92
N LEU A 337 -11.05 4.08 9.87
CA LEU A 337 -10.45 2.75 9.95
C LEU A 337 -8.97 2.82 10.34
N GLY A 338 -8.23 3.81 9.85
CA GLY A 338 -6.83 4.01 10.21
C GLY A 338 -6.66 4.46 11.65
N SER A 339 -7.60 5.24 12.19
CA SER A 339 -7.58 5.64 13.60
C SER A 339 -7.60 4.43 14.53
N THR A 340 -8.20 3.30 14.11
CA THR A 340 -8.31 2.14 14.98
C THR A 340 -6.95 1.54 15.33
N LEU A 341 -5.96 1.67 14.44
CA LEU A 341 -4.63 1.05 14.54
C LEU A 341 -3.49 2.06 14.73
N THR A 342 -3.73 3.36 14.58
CA THR A 342 -2.68 4.40 14.53
C THR A 342 -2.74 5.35 15.72
N SER A 343 -1.83 6.33 15.78
CA SER A 343 -1.71 7.27 16.90
C SER A 343 -3.01 8.03 17.22
N GLY A 344 -3.21 8.33 18.51
CA GLY A 344 -4.35 9.11 18.99
C GLY A 344 -4.48 10.53 18.44
N GLY A 345 -3.38 11.11 17.97
CA GLY A 345 -3.40 12.42 17.32
C GLY A 345 -4.19 12.41 16.00
N LEU A 346 -4.19 11.29 15.26
CA LEU A 346 -5.03 11.13 14.07
C LEU A 346 -6.49 10.96 14.48
N ALA A 347 -6.78 10.05 15.41
CA ALA A 347 -8.14 9.80 15.92
C ALA A 347 -8.81 11.11 16.37
N ALA A 348 -8.16 11.89 17.24
CA ALA A 348 -8.68 13.16 17.74
C ALA A 348 -8.86 14.24 16.65
N ARG A 349 -8.11 14.20 15.55
CA ARG A 349 -8.33 15.13 14.42
C ARG A 349 -9.56 14.75 13.62
N VAL A 350 -9.69 13.46 13.30
CA VAL A 350 -10.81 12.90 12.54
C VAL A 350 -12.12 13.11 13.32
N ALA A 351 -12.08 12.91 14.64
CA ALA A 351 -13.12 13.25 15.61
C ALA A 351 -13.76 14.61 15.38
N ARG A 352 -12.92 15.64 15.40
CA ARG A 352 -13.33 17.05 15.37
C ARG A 352 -14.03 17.40 14.07
N GLN A 353 -13.74 16.64 13.02
CA GLN A 353 -14.30 16.84 11.70
C GLN A 353 -15.49 15.92 11.40
N ALA A 354 -15.70 14.86 12.19
CA ALA A 354 -16.76 13.89 11.98
C ALA A 354 -18.14 14.54 11.85
N PHE A 355 -18.43 15.52 12.71
CA PHE A 355 -19.71 16.26 12.65
C PHE A 355 -19.96 16.92 11.28
N GLN A 356 -18.90 17.41 10.60
CA GLN A 356 -19.01 18.05 9.30
C GLN A 356 -19.20 17.04 8.16
N PHE A 357 -18.64 15.82 8.31
CA PHE A 357 -18.65 14.80 7.26
C PHE A 357 -19.77 13.76 7.39
N LEU A 358 -20.37 13.59 8.57
CA LEU A 358 -21.51 12.69 8.77
C LEU A 358 -22.67 12.95 7.79
N PRO A 359 -23.09 14.20 7.52
CA PRO A 359 -24.10 14.47 6.50
C PRO A 359 -23.67 14.02 5.09
N VAL A 360 -22.39 14.13 4.74
CA VAL A 360 -21.84 13.69 3.45
C VAL A 360 -21.90 12.17 3.35
N MET A 361 -21.50 11.46 4.41
CA MET A 361 -21.56 9.99 4.48
C MET A 361 -22.99 9.48 4.32
N LYS A 362 -23.97 10.13 4.98
CA LYS A 362 -25.40 9.79 4.82
C LYS A 362 -25.88 9.98 3.38
N ARG A 363 -25.44 11.04 2.68
CA ARG A 363 -25.81 11.24 1.26
C ARG A 363 -25.30 10.13 0.34
N VAL A 364 -24.13 9.56 0.61
CA VAL A 364 -23.53 8.52 -0.24
C VAL A 364 -23.71 7.10 0.29
N GLU A 365 -24.40 6.90 1.43
CA GLU A 365 -24.58 5.60 2.08
C GLU A 365 -25.19 4.55 1.13
N LEU A 366 -26.11 5.00 0.28
CA LEU A 366 -26.75 4.23 -0.77
C LEU A 366 -25.74 3.57 -1.71
N THR A 367 -24.62 4.26 -1.98
CA THR A 367 -23.58 3.82 -2.92
C THR A 367 -22.24 3.49 -2.24
N SER A 368 -22.20 3.52 -0.91
CA SER A 368 -20.97 3.29 -0.13
C SER A 368 -20.45 1.88 -0.33
N TYR A 369 -19.14 1.77 -0.62
CA TYR A 369 -18.52 0.49 -0.88
C TYR A 369 -18.45 -0.40 0.35
N LEU A 370 -18.27 0.20 1.54
CA LEU A 370 -18.08 -0.53 2.79
C LEU A 370 -19.37 -1.19 3.30
N SER A 371 -20.53 -0.70 2.84
CA SER A 371 -21.86 -1.12 3.33
C SER A 371 -21.99 -1.11 4.87
N CYS A 372 -21.22 -0.26 5.54
CA CYS A 372 -21.26 -0.05 6.97
C CYS A 372 -22.13 1.20 7.25
N PRO A 373 -23.22 1.08 8.05
CA PRO A 373 -24.00 2.21 8.49
C PRO A 373 -23.14 3.35 9.07
N PRO A 374 -23.39 4.63 8.70
CA PRO A 374 -22.63 5.77 9.21
C PRO A 374 -22.58 5.84 10.75
N GLU A 375 -23.65 5.40 11.42
CA GLU A 375 -23.74 5.31 12.87
C GLU A 375 -22.66 4.38 13.45
N ILE A 376 -22.43 3.21 12.84
CA ILE A 376 -21.41 2.26 13.28
C ILE A 376 -20.00 2.83 13.06
N LEU A 377 -19.77 3.50 11.92
CA LEU A 377 -18.50 4.18 11.65
C LEU A 377 -18.20 5.27 12.69
N ASN A 378 -19.21 6.04 13.10
CA ASN A 378 -19.08 7.04 14.16
C ASN A 378 -18.74 6.41 15.52
N ILE A 379 -19.33 5.25 15.83
CA ILE A 379 -19.03 4.50 17.06
C ILE A 379 -17.58 4.00 17.06
N ILE A 380 -17.10 3.45 15.94
CA ILE A 380 -15.70 3.01 15.78
C ILE A 380 -14.74 4.18 16.02
N LEU A 381 -15.03 5.34 15.42
CA LEU A 381 -14.24 6.56 15.59
C LEU A 381 -14.22 7.03 17.05
N SER A 382 -15.39 7.09 17.70
CA SER A 382 -15.53 7.50 19.11
C SER A 382 -14.77 6.55 20.05
N ALA A 383 -14.86 5.24 19.82
CA ALA A 383 -14.11 4.24 20.58
C ALA A 383 -12.59 4.40 20.41
N SER A 384 -12.15 4.67 19.19
CA SER A 384 -10.75 4.92 18.85
C SER A 384 -10.21 6.15 19.60
N GLU A 385 -10.93 7.27 19.62
CA GLU A 385 -10.54 8.47 20.36
C GLU A 385 -10.40 8.22 21.86
N LEU A 386 -11.43 7.62 22.47
CA LEU A 386 -11.43 7.31 23.90
C LEU A 386 -10.25 6.40 24.28
N SER A 387 -9.86 5.47 23.41
CA SER A 387 -8.71 4.58 23.65
C SER A 387 -7.37 5.31 23.80
N HIS A 388 -7.30 6.57 23.33
CA HIS A 388 -6.09 7.38 23.36
C HIS A 388 -6.12 8.51 24.40
N GLU A 389 -7.30 8.93 24.86
CA GLU A 389 -7.45 10.05 25.82
C GLU A 389 -7.24 9.65 27.29
N VAL A 390 -7.32 8.36 27.64
CA VAL A 390 -7.35 7.92 29.05
C VAL A 390 -5.98 7.38 29.47
N PRO A 391 -5.20 8.12 30.30
CA PRO A 391 -4.14 7.51 31.10
C PRO A 391 -4.82 6.59 32.12
N TRP A 392 -4.37 5.35 32.18
CA TRP A 392 -5.04 4.25 32.89
C TRP A 392 -4.88 4.35 34.43
N THR A 393 -5.27 5.47 35.05
CA THR A 393 -5.33 5.67 36.51
C THR A 393 -6.53 6.54 36.92
N ASP A 394 -7.29 6.07 37.93
CA ASP A 394 -8.42 6.67 38.69
C ASP A 394 -9.59 7.40 37.97
N GLN A 395 -9.50 7.76 36.68
CA GLN A 395 -10.63 8.20 35.84
C GLN A 395 -11.41 7.03 35.20
N SER A 396 -11.19 5.81 35.70
CA SER A 396 -11.58 4.54 35.09
C SER A 396 -13.08 4.29 34.99
N LEU A 397 -13.89 4.79 35.95
CA LEU A 397 -15.35 4.58 35.97
C LEU A 397 -16.05 5.32 34.81
N GLY A 398 -15.74 6.60 34.60
CA GLY A 398 -16.36 7.38 33.53
C GLY A 398 -15.96 6.91 32.12
N ALA A 399 -14.76 6.35 31.95
CA ALA A 399 -14.34 5.74 30.70
C ALA A 399 -15.06 4.41 30.44
N ALA A 400 -15.25 3.58 31.46
CA ALA A 400 -16.00 2.32 31.36
C ALA A 400 -17.48 2.57 31.02
N ASP A 401 -18.12 3.56 31.64
CA ASP A 401 -19.51 3.94 31.34
C ASP A 401 -19.69 4.41 29.89
N LYS A 402 -18.77 5.26 29.39
CA LYS A 402 -18.77 5.68 27.98
C LYS A 402 -18.59 4.50 27.03
N ALA A 403 -17.70 3.58 27.36
CA ALA A 403 -17.43 2.42 26.53
C ALA A 403 -18.62 1.43 26.51
N ILE A 404 -19.32 1.26 27.65
CA ILE A 404 -20.58 0.52 27.71
C ILE A 404 -21.65 1.20 26.85
N ALA A 405 -21.78 2.52 26.94
CA ALA A 405 -22.73 3.27 26.12
C ALA A 405 -22.46 3.07 24.61
N LEU A 406 -21.19 3.09 24.18
CA LEU A 406 -20.84 2.82 22.77
C LEU A 406 -21.23 1.40 22.32
N ILE A 407 -21.10 0.40 23.20
CA ILE A 407 -21.55 -0.97 22.88
C ILE A 407 -23.07 -1.03 22.79
N ASP A 408 -23.78 -0.40 23.73
CA ASP A 408 -25.25 -0.36 23.69
C ASP A 408 -25.76 0.40 22.46
N GLU A 409 -25.13 1.50 22.09
CA GLU A 409 -25.40 2.23 20.84
C GLU A 409 -25.16 1.36 19.62
N ALA A 410 -24.05 0.62 19.56
CA ALA A 410 -23.75 -0.28 18.45
C ALA A 410 -24.82 -1.37 18.32
N LEU A 411 -25.16 -2.03 19.42
CA LEU A 411 -26.17 -3.10 19.47
C LEU A 411 -27.58 -2.56 19.17
N ALA A 412 -27.86 -1.30 19.49
CA ALA A 412 -29.13 -0.64 19.21
C ALA A 412 -29.30 -0.19 17.74
N VAL A 413 -28.25 -0.25 16.91
CA VAL A 413 -28.38 0.05 15.47
C VAL A 413 -29.35 -0.95 14.82
N ASP A 414 -30.49 -0.43 14.38
CA ASP A 414 -31.56 -1.18 13.73
C ASP A 414 -31.23 -1.42 12.25
N ILE A 415 -30.50 -2.51 12.01
CA ILE A 415 -30.12 -2.95 10.66
C ILE A 415 -31.35 -3.28 9.79
N PRO A 416 -32.41 -3.93 10.30
CA PRO A 416 -33.66 -4.09 9.55
C PRO A 416 -34.27 -2.76 9.08
N ALA A 417 -34.38 -1.76 9.95
CA ALA A 417 -34.89 -0.44 9.57
C ALA A 417 -33.98 0.26 8.54
N TRP A 418 -32.66 0.12 8.69
CA TRP A 418 -31.70 0.60 7.70
C TRP A 418 -31.88 -0.11 6.34
N ALA A 419 -32.08 -1.42 6.34
CA ALA A 419 -32.36 -2.20 5.14
C ALA A 419 -33.69 -1.80 4.47
N ASP A 420 -34.71 -1.51 5.25
CA ASP A 420 -35.99 -0.99 4.75
C ASP A 420 -35.81 0.37 4.08
N TYR A 421 -34.99 1.25 4.66
CA TYR A 421 -34.62 2.53 4.05
C TYR A 421 -33.87 2.33 2.72
N LEU A 422 -32.92 1.40 2.63
CA LEU A 422 -32.25 1.07 1.37
C LEU A 422 -33.26 0.56 0.32
N ARG A 423 -34.19 -0.30 0.74
CA ARG A 423 -35.25 -0.84 -0.12
C ARG A 423 -36.15 0.25 -0.69
N GLN A 424 -36.52 1.24 0.13
CA GLN A 424 -37.32 2.40 -0.30
C GLN A 424 -36.62 3.24 -1.39
N HIS A 425 -35.30 3.19 -1.45
CA HIS A 425 -34.48 3.87 -2.46
C HIS A 425 -34.14 2.98 -3.66
N ASN A 426 -34.94 1.93 -3.91
CA ASN A 426 -34.79 0.97 -5.01
C ASN A 426 -33.49 0.14 -4.99
N LEU A 427 -32.79 0.08 -3.85
CA LEU A 427 -31.62 -0.79 -3.66
C LEU A 427 -32.04 -2.16 -3.12
N VAL A 428 -32.80 -2.89 -3.93
CA VAL A 428 -33.28 -4.24 -3.57
C VAL A 428 -32.24 -5.31 -3.91
N GLN A 429 -31.43 -5.07 -4.94
CA GLN A 429 -30.35 -5.95 -5.33
C GLN A 429 -29.26 -5.93 -4.24
N ASP A 430 -28.81 -7.13 -3.83
CA ASP A 430 -27.76 -7.34 -2.81
C ASP A 430 -28.12 -6.89 -1.39
N LEU A 431 -29.40 -6.60 -1.12
CA LEU A 431 -29.82 -6.11 0.19
C LEU A 431 -29.44 -7.08 1.31
N GLU A 432 -29.52 -8.39 1.06
CA GLU A 432 -29.10 -9.43 2.00
C GLU A 432 -27.60 -9.33 2.31
N SER A 433 -26.74 -9.25 1.28
CA SER A 433 -25.29 -9.10 1.43
C SER A 433 -24.94 -7.83 2.22
N ARG A 434 -25.66 -6.72 1.99
CA ARG A 434 -25.49 -5.47 2.75
C ARG A 434 -25.91 -5.60 4.20
N VAL A 435 -27.02 -6.29 4.48
CA VAL A 435 -27.50 -6.57 5.84
C VAL A 435 -26.49 -7.44 6.60
N CYS A 436 -25.99 -8.50 5.96
CA CYS A 436 -24.94 -9.35 6.52
C CYS A 436 -23.67 -8.54 6.81
N LEU A 437 -23.21 -7.73 5.87
CA LEU A 437 -22.00 -6.94 6.05
C LEU A 437 -22.17 -5.87 7.14
N ALA A 438 -23.33 -5.20 7.21
CA ALA A 438 -23.64 -4.26 8.29
C ALA A 438 -23.66 -4.96 9.66
N ALA A 439 -24.22 -6.17 9.75
CA ALA A 439 -24.24 -6.97 10.97
C ALA A 439 -22.83 -7.40 11.39
N ALA A 440 -22.01 -7.84 10.43
CA ALA A 440 -20.61 -8.16 10.66
C ALA A 440 -19.83 -6.94 11.19
N HIS A 441 -20.02 -5.76 10.59
CA HIS A 441 -19.41 -4.52 11.08
C HIS A 441 -19.86 -4.15 12.50
N ARG A 442 -21.16 -4.28 12.82
CA ARG A 442 -21.70 -4.00 14.16
C ARG A 442 -21.03 -4.87 15.23
N SER A 443 -20.97 -6.17 14.99
CA SER A 443 -20.39 -7.13 15.94
C SER A 443 -18.87 -6.99 16.03
N ALA A 444 -18.19 -6.72 14.92
CA ALA A 444 -16.76 -6.40 14.91
C ALA A 444 -16.46 -5.07 15.62
N ALA A 445 -17.32 -4.06 15.52
CA ALA A 445 -17.18 -2.81 16.28
C ALA A 445 -17.27 -3.06 17.80
N CYS A 446 -18.17 -3.93 18.25
CA CYS A 446 -18.25 -4.33 19.65
C CYS A 446 -16.96 -5.02 20.12
N LEU A 447 -16.43 -5.96 19.33
CA LEU A 447 -15.15 -6.61 19.61
C LEU A 447 -14.00 -5.60 19.66
N TYR A 448 -13.97 -4.66 18.72
CA TYR A 448 -12.98 -3.58 18.71
C TYR A 448 -13.06 -2.72 19.99
N ILE A 449 -14.25 -2.32 20.43
CA ILE A 449 -14.43 -1.54 21.68
C ILE A 449 -13.87 -2.31 22.89
N LEU A 450 -14.10 -3.62 22.96
CA LEU A 450 -13.58 -4.47 24.04
C LEU A 450 -12.05 -4.55 24.08
N GLN A 451 -11.38 -4.33 22.95
CA GLN A 451 -9.92 -4.32 22.84
C GLN A 451 -9.35 -2.91 23.02
N ALA A 452 -10.03 -1.89 22.51
CA ALA A 452 -9.66 -0.49 22.65
C ALA A 452 -9.86 0.02 24.09
N LEU A 453 -10.88 -0.49 24.78
CA LEU A 453 -11.30 -0.07 26.12
C LEU A 453 -11.48 -1.29 27.05
N PRO A 454 -10.43 -2.06 27.38
CA PRO A 454 -10.53 -3.31 28.14
C PRO A 454 -11.17 -3.20 29.53
N LEU A 455 -11.26 -2.01 30.14
CA LEU A 455 -11.98 -1.81 31.42
C LEU A 455 -13.43 -2.29 31.36
N VAL A 456 -14.08 -2.23 30.19
CA VAL A 456 -15.47 -2.69 30.01
C VAL A 456 -15.65 -4.14 30.47
N ARG A 457 -14.65 -5.00 30.20
CA ARG A 457 -14.69 -6.42 30.56
C ARG A 457 -14.78 -6.65 32.08
N SER A 458 -14.36 -5.67 32.88
CA SER A 458 -14.46 -5.73 34.35
C SER A 458 -15.80 -5.27 34.90
N VAL A 459 -16.56 -4.49 34.12
CA VAL A 459 -17.82 -3.85 34.56
C VAL A 459 -19.05 -4.57 33.99
N ARG A 460 -18.94 -5.13 32.78
CA ARG A 460 -20.02 -5.85 32.11
C ARG A 460 -19.50 -7.14 31.48
N SER A 461 -20.18 -8.24 31.77
CA SER A 461 -19.98 -9.49 31.04
C SER A 461 -20.56 -9.33 29.63
N ILE A 462 -19.69 -9.48 28.63
CA ILE A 462 -20.06 -9.44 27.22
C ILE A 462 -19.56 -10.73 26.60
N ASP A 463 -20.47 -11.44 25.92
CA ASP A 463 -20.19 -12.71 25.28
C ASP A 463 -19.40 -12.46 23.97
N THR A 464 -18.07 -12.54 24.08
CA THR A 464 -17.15 -12.37 22.94
C THR A 464 -17.26 -13.50 21.94
N ASP A 465 -17.60 -14.71 22.39
CA ASP A 465 -17.73 -15.87 21.52
C ASP A 465 -18.96 -15.70 20.64
N PHE A 466 -20.09 -15.25 21.22
CA PHE A 466 -21.28 -14.89 20.45
C PHE A 466 -20.99 -13.80 19.41
N LEU A 467 -20.29 -12.73 19.79
CA LEU A 467 -19.94 -11.65 18.86
C LEU A 467 -19.04 -12.15 17.72
N LEU A 468 -18.03 -12.99 18.04
CA LEU A 468 -17.14 -13.58 17.05
C LEU A 468 -17.89 -14.50 16.08
N GLU A 469 -18.73 -15.40 16.58
CA GLU A 469 -19.56 -16.27 15.75
C GLU A 469 -20.53 -15.47 14.89
N ASP A 470 -21.09 -14.37 15.40
CA ASP A 470 -21.96 -13.49 14.64
C ASP A 470 -21.23 -12.82 13.48
N VAL A 471 -19.99 -12.32 13.70
CA VAL A 471 -19.16 -11.78 12.61
C VAL A 471 -18.90 -12.86 11.56
N LEU A 472 -18.40 -14.03 11.96
CA LEU A 472 -18.03 -15.11 11.04
C LEU A 472 -19.23 -15.62 10.24
N ARG A 473 -20.38 -15.82 10.89
CA ARG A 473 -21.63 -16.26 10.25
C ARG A 473 -22.08 -15.28 9.17
N ASN A 474 -22.11 -13.98 9.49
CA ASN A 474 -22.53 -12.95 8.54
C ASN A 474 -21.55 -12.82 7.37
N LEU A 475 -20.24 -12.93 7.63
CA LEU A 475 -19.24 -12.93 6.56
C LEU A 475 -19.33 -14.16 5.66
N ALA A 476 -19.59 -15.34 6.22
CA ALA A 476 -19.75 -16.59 5.48
C ALA A 476 -21.00 -16.60 4.57
N ALA A 477 -22.01 -15.78 4.88
CA ALA A 477 -23.19 -15.62 4.02
C ALA A 477 -22.92 -14.82 2.73
N ILE A 478 -21.78 -14.13 2.64
CA ILE A 478 -21.39 -13.32 1.47
C ILE A 478 -20.51 -14.17 0.56
N ASP A 479 -21.02 -14.51 -0.63
CA ASP A 479 -20.34 -15.27 -1.67
C ASP A 479 -19.09 -14.54 -2.20
N GLU A 480 -18.08 -15.28 -2.66
CA GLU A 480 -16.85 -14.71 -3.22
C GLU A 480 -17.10 -13.86 -4.47
N ASN A 481 -18.16 -14.14 -5.23
CA ASN A 481 -18.56 -13.37 -6.41
C ASN A 481 -19.49 -12.20 -6.07
N ASP A 482 -19.87 -12.04 -4.79
CA ASP A 482 -20.71 -10.94 -4.36
C ASP A 482 -19.98 -9.60 -4.52
N PRO A 483 -20.63 -8.54 -5.06
CA PRO A 483 -20.02 -7.23 -5.22
C PRO A 483 -19.44 -6.60 -3.93
N TYR A 484 -19.98 -6.99 -2.76
CA TYR A 484 -19.54 -6.52 -1.45
C TYR A 484 -18.49 -7.41 -0.80
N PHE A 485 -18.07 -8.51 -1.43
CA PHE A 485 -17.09 -9.42 -0.83
C PHE A 485 -15.78 -8.69 -0.43
N LYS A 486 -15.27 -7.83 -1.31
CA LYS A 486 -14.07 -7.00 -1.07
C LYS A 486 -14.22 -5.96 0.05
N ALA A 487 -15.44 -5.64 0.45
CA ALA A 487 -15.73 -4.70 1.53
C ALA A 487 -15.63 -5.34 2.92
N SER A 488 -15.41 -6.65 3.00
CA SER A 488 -15.36 -7.39 4.25
C SER A 488 -13.99 -7.46 4.94
N SER A 489 -12.96 -6.75 4.45
CA SER A 489 -11.58 -6.85 4.97
C SER A 489 -11.48 -6.55 6.47
N TRP A 490 -12.03 -5.41 6.90
CA TRP A 490 -11.93 -4.96 8.28
C TRP A 490 -12.64 -5.89 9.29
N PRO A 491 -13.92 -6.29 9.11
CA PRO A 491 -14.56 -7.24 10.02
C PRO A 491 -13.90 -8.63 9.96
N THR A 492 -13.36 -9.03 8.80
CA THR A 492 -12.56 -10.27 8.69
C THR A 492 -11.29 -10.18 9.52
N PHE A 493 -10.57 -9.06 9.47
CA PHE A 493 -9.37 -8.83 10.29
C PHE A 493 -9.71 -8.87 11.78
N VAL A 494 -10.76 -8.18 12.23
CA VAL A 494 -11.13 -8.14 13.65
C VAL A 494 -11.49 -9.55 14.16
N ALA A 495 -12.31 -10.31 13.42
CA ALA A 495 -12.62 -11.70 13.78
C ALA A 495 -11.38 -12.60 13.80
N GLY A 496 -10.50 -12.43 12.82
CA GLY A 496 -9.22 -13.13 12.74
C GLY A 496 -8.28 -12.83 13.91
N ALA A 497 -8.24 -11.58 14.37
CA ALA A 497 -7.41 -11.17 15.48
C ALA A 497 -7.96 -11.66 16.82
N GLU A 498 -9.29 -11.72 16.96
CA GLU A 498 -9.96 -12.19 18.17
C GLU A 498 -9.88 -13.73 18.32
N THR A 499 -9.92 -14.48 17.21
CA THR A 499 -9.97 -15.95 17.28
C THR A 499 -8.65 -16.61 17.68
N ARG A 500 -8.76 -17.63 18.54
CA ARG A 500 -7.68 -18.58 18.89
C ARG A 500 -7.81 -19.92 18.17
N ASP A 501 -8.92 -20.15 17.48
CA ASP A 501 -9.23 -21.39 16.79
C ASP A 501 -8.44 -21.52 15.46
N PRO A 502 -7.64 -22.59 15.26
CA PRO A 502 -6.84 -22.77 14.05
C PRO A 502 -7.64 -22.82 12.73
N GLU A 503 -8.85 -23.39 12.74
CA GLU A 503 -9.72 -23.47 11.57
C GLU A 503 -10.23 -22.08 11.19
N LYS A 504 -10.68 -21.30 12.19
CA LYS A 504 -11.11 -19.90 11.96
C LYS A 504 -9.97 -19.00 11.50
N ARG A 505 -8.74 -19.21 12.02
CA ARG A 505 -7.53 -18.51 11.53
C ARG A 505 -7.27 -18.83 10.06
N THR A 506 -7.37 -20.12 9.68
CA THR A 506 -7.19 -20.58 8.30
C THR A 506 -8.25 -19.99 7.38
N TRP A 507 -9.52 -20.03 7.80
CA TRP A 507 -10.64 -19.42 7.07
C TRP A 507 -10.44 -17.91 6.85
N THR A 508 -9.96 -17.19 7.88
CA THR A 508 -9.67 -15.76 7.80
C THR A 508 -8.60 -15.47 6.74
N LEU A 509 -7.49 -16.22 6.74
CA LEU A 509 -6.45 -16.05 5.72
C LEU A 509 -6.98 -16.34 4.32
N ALA A 510 -7.71 -17.44 4.15
CA ALA A 510 -8.30 -17.81 2.87
C ALA A 510 -9.19 -16.69 2.35
N ARG A 511 -10.05 -16.13 3.20
CA ARG A 511 -10.93 -15.01 2.82
C ARG A 511 -10.16 -13.76 2.39
N LEU A 512 -9.13 -13.33 3.13
CA LEU A 512 -8.31 -12.17 2.75
C LEU A 512 -7.57 -12.40 1.42
N LEU A 513 -7.12 -13.63 1.16
CA LEU A 513 -6.50 -14.01 -0.11
C LEU A 513 -7.51 -14.06 -1.26
N SER A 514 -8.75 -14.50 -1.01
CA SER A 514 -9.84 -14.41 -1.98
C SER A 514 -10.15 -12.94 -2.31
N ILE A 515 -10.14 -12.03 -1.31
CA ILE A 515 -10.31 -10.59 -1.57
C ILE A 515 -9.18 -10.06 -2.47
N TRP A 516 -7.93 -10.47 -2.22
CA TRP A 516 -6.78 -10.09 -3.05
C TRP A 516 -6.95 -10.52 -4.53
N GLN A 517 -7.60 -11.66 -4.79
CA GLN A 517 -7.89 -12.08 -6.17
C GLN A 517 -8.82 -11.12 -6.90
N ILE A 518 -9.70 -10.42 -6.19
CA ILE A 518 -10.66 -9.47 -6.75
C ILE A 518 -10.08 -8.05 -6.78
N CYS A 519 -9.40 -7.67 -5.69
CA CYS A 519 -8.90 -6.33 -5.42
C CYS A 519 -7.43 -6.45 -4.99
N PRO A 520 -6.46 -6.36 -5.93
CA PRO A 520 -5.06 -6.69 -5.69
C PRO A 520 -4.32 -5.53 -5.01
N TRP A 521 -4.80 -5.16 -3.82
CA TRP A 521 -4.28 -4.06 -3.02
C TRP A 521 -3.39 -4.57 -1.90
N GLY A 522 -2.19 -4.03 -1.79
CA GLY A 522 -1.15 -4.50 -0.86
C GLY A 522 -1.53 -4.42 0.63
N TYR A 523 -2.49 -3.58 1.02
CA TYR A 523 -2.93 -3.49 2.42
C TYR A 523 -3.41 -4.85 2.98
N LEU A 524 -3.95 -5.75 2.15
CA LEU A 524 -4.41 -7.07 2.58
C LEU A 524 -3.27 -7.92 3.16
N PHE A 525 -2.06 -7.80 2.61
CA PHE A 525 -0.89 -8.49 3.16
C PHE A 525 -0.43 -7.90 4.48
N THR A 526 -0.70 -6.61 4.70
CA THR A 526 -0.53 -5.98 6.01
C THR A 526 -1.44 -6.58 7.05
N ALA A 527 -2.72 -6.75 6.73
CA ALA A 527 -3.67 -7.41 7.60
C ALA A 527 -3.20 -8.84 7.93
N ILE A 528 -2.74 -9.60 6.92
CA ILE A 528 -2.21 -10.97 7.10
C ILE A 528 -0.98 -10.99 8.01
N GLU A 529 -0.03 -10.07 7.84
CA GLU A 529 1.17 -9.96 8.69
C GLU A 529 0.79 -9.64 10.15
N MET A 530 -0.14 -8.70 10.34
CA MET A 530 -0.65 -8.34 11.67
C MET A 530 -1.39 -9.50 12.34
N LEU A 531 -2.19 -10.26 11.58
CA LEU A 531 -2.85 -11.48 12.08
C LEU A 531 -1.82 -12.53 12.51
N LYS A 532 -0.82 -12.80 11.69
CA LYS A 532 0.26 -13.74 12.03
C LYS A 532 1.04 -13.31 13.28
N ALA A 533 1.35 -12.03 13.41
CA ALA A 533 1.97 -11.47 14.60
C ALA A 533 1.06 -11.64 15.84
N THR A 534 -0.23 -11.34 15.70
CA THR A 534 -1.25 -11.54 16.74
C THR A 534 -1.30 -12.98 17.22
N TRP A 535 -1.35 -13.93 16.30
CA TRP A 535 -1.40 -15.35 16.62
C TRP A 535 -0.12 -15.84 17.28
N ALA A 536 1.05 -15.42 16.80
CA ALA A 536 2.32 -15.74 17.45
C ALA A 536 2.37 -15.26 18.91
N MET A 537 1.82 -14.06 19.19
CA MET A 537 1.73 -13.55 20.56
C MET A 537 0.74 -14.36 21.41
N GLN A 538 -0.45 -14.65 20.89
CA GLN A 538 -1.46 -15.47 21.55
C GLN A 538 -0.92 -16.87 21.89
N ASP A 539 -0.23 -17.49 20.94
CA ASP A 539 0.31 -18.84 21.09
C ASP A 539 1.48 -18.86 22.10
N SER A 540 2.28 -17.79 22.18
CA SER A 540 3.39 -17.66 23.15
C SER A 540 2.95 -17.37 24.59
N ARG A 541 1.83 -16.66 24.79
CA ARG A 541 1.35 -16.22 26.10
C ARG A 541 0.25 -17.12 26.71
N GLY A 542 -0.13 -18.20 26.02
CA GLY A 542 -1.05 -19.21 26.57
C GLY A 542 -2.41 -18.61 26.94
N SER A 543 -2.87 -18.83 28.19
CA SER A 543 -4.19 -18.38 28.67
C SER A 543 -4.28 -16.91 29.06
N ASP A 544 -3.17 -16.17 29.04
CA ASP A 544 -3.20 -14.75 29.38
C ASP A 544 -4.07 -13.99 28.36
N ASN A 545 -4.81 -13.00 28.86
CA ASN A 545 -5.72 -12.22 28.02
C ASN A 545 -4.91 -11.23 27.17
N VAL A 546 -4.48 -11.68 26.00
CA VAL A 546 -3.73 -10.89 25.02
C VAL A 546 -4.64 -9.80 24.46
N ASN A 547 -4.29 -8.53 24.73
CA ASN A 547 -4.89 -7.40 24.04
C ASN A 547 -4.12 -7.17 22.74
N TRP A 548 -4.58 -7.84 21.67
CA TRP A 548 -3.91 -7.82 20.38
C TRP A 548 -3.75 -6.39 19.84
N LEU A 549 -4.71 -5.49 20.13
CA LEU A 549 -4.67 -4.12 19.65
C LEU A 549 -3.53 -3.33 20.29
N HIS A 550 -3.41 -3.42 21.61
CA HIS A 550 -2.32 -2.78 22.36
C HIS A 550 -0.96 -3.36 21.95
N ASP A 551 -0.87 -4.69 21.83
CA ASP A 551 0.38 -5.35 21.47
C ASP A 551 0.82 -5.01 20.03
N LEU A 552 -0.10 -4.97 19.05
CA LEU A 552 0.21 -4.54 17.67
C LEU A 552 0.72 -3.10 17.63
N ARG A 553 0.08 -2.18 18.37
CA ARG A 553 0.57 -0.79 18.52
C ARG A 553 1.97 -0.76 19.13
N GLY A 554 2.24 -1.58 20.14
CA GLY A 554 3.55 -1.70 20.78
C GLY A 554 4.66 -2.23 19.85
N MET A 555 4.30 -3.02 18.84
CA MET A 555 5.23 -3.47 17.79
C MET A 555 5.44 -2.45 16.66
N GLY A 556 4.80 -1.28 16.74
CA GLY A 556 4.90 -0.24 15.72
C GLY A 556 4.08 -0.52 14.46
N PHE A 557 3.12 -1.45 14.51
CA PHE A 557 2.15 -1.59 13.42
C PHE A 557 1.23 -0.37 13.43
N GLU A 558 1.42 0.50 12.46
CA GLU A 558 0.55 1.65 12.28
C GLU A 558 0.14 1.74 10.80
N ASN A 559 -1.07 1.28 10.50
CA ASN A 559 -1.56 1.10 9.13
C ASN A 559 -2.85 1.89 8.89
N LEU A 560 -3.05 2.33 7.65
CA LEU A 560 -4.23 3.12 7.27
C LEU A 560 -5.51 2.30 7.27
N ILE A 561 -5.48 1.05 6.82
CA ILE A 561 -6.61 0.12 6.85
C ILE A 561 -6.10 -1.32 6.93
N VAL A 562 -7.02 -2.24 7.20
CA VAL A 562 -6.83 -3.70 7.21
C VAL A 562 -7.95 -4.41 6.46
#